data_AF-A0A6N7PRP8-F1
#
_entry.id   AF-A0A6N7PRP8-F1
#
_cell.length_a   1.000
_cell.length_b   1.000
_cell.length_c   1.000
_cell.angle_alpha   90.00
_cell.angle_beta   90.00
_cell.angle_gamma   90.00
#
_symmetry.space_group_name_H-M   'P 1'
#
loop_
_entity.id
_entity.type
_entity.pdbx_description
1 polymer ?
#
loop_
_entity_poly.entity_id
_entity_poly.type
_entity_poly.pdbx_seq_one_letter_code
_entity_poly.pdbx_strand_id
1 'polypeptide(L)'
;MSVNFYNNSAIMVGIDVHDFYPFPGVVEDQKVPWPYAVGAPFFWPAANFWHRTGTITADGWQMIHDEFSLFLVPHVHLFAEMGLLQVPQYAKILGPSGSEPMLAIGSVTGQGNPLAACMFGALGLNFNCWEKGDQPTGYVLSVTSVKTSPTLADLASGAVKWVSLGFLAPRLGEIVGARLGGIGGPLESIPISIIEFITEQIVKKLMEPVAKEVHDWVEAQQKG
;
A
#
# COMPACT_ATOMS: atom_id res chain seq x y z
N MET A 1 -20.98 -7.73 5.62
CA MET A 1 -20.25 -8.49 4.57
C MET A 1 -19.01 -9.08 5.22
N SER A 2 -18.69 -10.35 4.95
CA SER A 2 -17.51 -10.99 5.55
C SER A 2 -16.32 -10.96 4.58
N VAL A 3 -15.12 -10.68 5.11
CA VAL A 3 -13.86 -10.59 4.36
C VAL A 3 -12.77 -11.41 5.06
N ASN A 4 -11.79 -11.87 4.29
CA ASN A 4 -10.67 -12.67 4.78
C ASN A 4 -9.54 -11.78 5.30
N PHE A 5 -8.81 -12.21 6.32
CA PHE A 5 -7.55 -11.57 6.69
C PHE A 5 -6.41 -11.97 5.76
N TYR A 6 -5.37 -11.13 5.71
CA TYR A 6 -4.11 -11.47 5.05
C TYR A 6 -3.29 -12.44 5.91
N ASN A 7 -2.66 -13.41 5.26
CA ASN A 7 -1.60 -14.25 5.83
C ASN A 7 -0.50 -14.49 4.78
N ASN A 8 0.56 -15.18 5.15
CA ASN A 8 1.70 -15.44 4.25
C ASN A 8 1.38 -16.24 2.98
N SER A 9 0.21 -16.89 2.89
CA SER A 9 -0.20 -17.59 1.66
C SER A 9 -0.83 -16.69 0.62
N ALA A 10 -1.14 -15.44 0.96
CA ALA A 10 -1.72 -14.49 0.03
C ALA A 10 -0.75 -14.13 -1.10
N ILE A 11 -1.33 -13.72 -2.23
CA ILE A 11 -0.58 -13.31 -3.43
C ILE A 11 -1.08 -11.94 -3.84
N MET A 12 -0.15 -11.04 -4.17
CA MET A 12 -0.44 -9.74 -4.75
C MET A 12 -0.10 -9.75 -6.23
N VAL A 13 -1.00 -9.17 -7.03
CA VAL A 13 -0.76 -8.76 -8.41
C VAL A 13 -1.21 -7.32 -8.58
N GLY A 14 -0.51 -6.52 -9.37
CA GLY A 14 -0.84 -5.11 -9.48
C GLY A 14 -0.24 -4.44 -10.69
N ILE A 15 -0.45 -3.12 -10.75
CA ILE A 15 0.14 -2.27 -11.76
C ILE A 15 0.92 -1.16 -11.06
N ASP A 16 2.19 -1.04 -11.39
CA ASP A 16 3.04 0.06 -10.95
C ASP A 16 3.21 1.07 -12.10
N VAL A 17 3.16 2.35 -11.74
CA VAL A 17 3.25 3.45 -12.69
C VAL A 17 4.25 4.48 -12.18
N HIS A 18 5.52 4.15 -12.34
CA HIS A 18 6.63 5.05 -12.06
C HIS A 18 7.77 4.76 -13.02
N ASP A 19 8.63 5.75 -13.25
CA ASP A 19 9.89 5.51 -13.96
C ASP A 19 10.73 4.50 -13.17
N PHE A 20 11.33 3.55 -13.88
CA PHE A 20 12.28 2.64 -13.25
C PHE A 20 13.66 3.28 -13.23
N TYR A 21 14.21 3.47 -12.03
CA TYR A 21 15.63 3.75 -11.87
C TYR A 21 16.34 2.43 -11.67
N PRO A 22 17.14 1.97 -12.65
CA PRO A 22 17.87 0.74 -12.47
C PRO A 22 18.93 0.90 -11.36
N PHE A 23 19.28 -0.22 -10.72
CA PHE A 23 20.21 -0.26 -9.58
C PHE A 23 21.45 0.60 -9.83
N PRO A 24 22.08 1.13 -8.76
CA PRO A 24 23.31 1.92 -8.86
C PRO A 24 24.34 1.24 -9.78
N GLY A 25 24.67 1.88 -10.90
CA GLY A 25 25.57 1.36 -11.93
C GLY A 25 24.94 1.06 -13.30
N VAL A 26 23.62 1.20 -13.44
CA VAL A 26 22.94 1.16 -14.74
C VAL A 26 22.61 2.60 -15.17
N VAL A 27 22.85 2.88 -16.45
CA VAL A 27 22.86 4.23 -17.02
C VAL A 27 21.46 4.85 -17.02
N GLU A 28 21.37 6.12 -16.62
CA GLU A 28 20.15 6.91 -16.39
C GLU A 28 19.28 7.10 -17.67
N ASP A 29 19.86 6.85 -18.84
CA ASP A 29 19.24 6.89 -20.15
C ASP A 29 18.44 5.62 -20.51
N GLN A 30 18.43 4.60 -19.63
CA GLN A 30 17.62 3.38 -19.77
C GLN A 30 16.31 3.45 -18.99
N LYS A 31 15.63 4.61 -19.00
CA LYS A 31 14.26 4.70 -18.51
C LYS A 31 13.38 3.72 -19.30
N VAL A 32 12.91 2.70 -18.61
CA VAL A 32 11.90 1.81 -19.18
C VAL A 32 10.56 2.56 -19.06
N PRO A 33 9.77 2.65 -20.16
CA PRO A 33 8.47 3.31 -20.09
C PRO A 33 7.57 2.62 -19.06
N TRP A 34 6.48 3.24 -18.64
CA TRP A 34 5.46 2.61 -17.79
C TRP A 34 4.23 2.32 -18.66
N PRO A 35 3.26 1.47 -18.23
CA PRO A 35 3.08 0.79 -16.93
C PRO A 35 3.71 -0.61 -16.84
N TYR A 36 3.87 -1.07 -15.60
CA TYR A 36 4.40 -2.39 -15.27
C TYR A 36 3.37 -3.25 -14.55
N ALA A 37 3.23 -4.50 -14.96
CA ALA A 37 2.58 -5.50 -14.13
C ALA A 37 3.56 -5.96 -13.05
N VAL A 38 3.07 -6.10 -11.82
CA VAL A 38 3.83 -6.64 -10.70
C VAL A 38 3.10 -7.83 -10.10
N GLY A 39 3.86 -8.74 -9.48
CA GLY A 39 3.25 -9.78 -8.68
C GLY A 39 4.24 -10.50 -7.79
N ALA A 40 3.84 -10.76 -6.55
CA ALA A 40 4.64 -11.53 -5.59
C ALA A 40 3.75 -12.23 -4.56
N PRO A 41 4.16 -13.43 -4.09
CA PRO A 41 3.56 -14.03 -2.91
C PRO A 41 3.93 -13.23 -1.66
N PHE A 42 3.09 -13.26 -0.62
CA PHE A 42 3.38 -12.56 0.62
C PHE A 42 4.55 -13.16 1.40
N PHE A 43 4.88 -14.43 1.20
CA PHE A 43 6.14 -15.02 1.63
C PHE A 43 7.32 -14.65 0.71
N TRP A 44 7.48 -13.36 0.41
CA TRP A 44 8.56 -12.84 -0.43
C TRP A 44 9.83 -12.56 0.40
N PRO A 45 11.06 -12.85 -0.09
CA PRO A 45 12.30 -12.61 0.65
C PRO A 45 12.56 -11.14 1.03
N ALA A 46 12.05 -10.19 0.24
CA ALA A 46 12.18 -8.76 0.52
C ALA A 46 10.88 -8.16 1.09
N ALA A 47 10.04 -8.97 1.72
CA ALA A 47 8.91 -8.48 2.51
C ALA A 47 9.35 -8.05 3.91
N ASN A 48 8.61 -7.15 4.56
CA ASN A 48 8.89 -6.78 5.95
C ASN A 48 8.44 -7.88 6.93
N PHE A 49 9.35 -8.78 7.29
CA PHE A 49 9.05 -9.93 8.16
C PHE A 49 8.54 -9.55 9.55
N TRP A 50 8.82 -8.33 10.05
CA TRP A 50 8.38 -7.85 11.36
C TRP A 50 6.91 -7.38 11.41
N HIS A 51 6.24 -7.18 10.27
CA HIS A 51 4.78 -6.92 10.22
C HIS A 51 3.96 -8.22 10.12
N ARG A 52 4.52 -9.33 10.62
CA ARG A 52 3.84 -10.62 10.73
C ARG A 52 3.68 -10.98 12.19
N THR A 53 2.57 -11.62 12.52
CA THR A 53 2.37 -12.14 13.87
C THR A 53 3.34 -13.28 14.14
N GLY A 54 4.13 -13.18 15.21
CA GLY A 54 5.02 -14.27 15.63
C GLY A 54 4.29 -15.49 16.21
N THR A 55 3.09 -15.31 16.77
CA THR A 55 2.38 -16.32 17.57
C THR A 55 0.98 -16.66 17.08
N ILE A 56 0.50 -16.00 16.02
CA ILE A 56 -0.84 -16.20 15.48
C ILE A 56 -0.69 -16.73 14.06
N THR A 57 -1.45 -17.75 13.73
CA THR A 57 -1.48 -18.30 12.38
C THR A 57 -2.93 -18.59 12.00
N ALA A 58 -3.20 -18.53 10.69
CA ALA A 58 -4.39 -19.10 10.09
C ALA A 58 -3.96 -20.03 8.98
N ASP A 59 -4.53 -21.23 8.94
CA ASP A 59 -4.20 -22.26 7.95
C ASP A 59 -2.71 -22.62 7.91
N GLY A 60 -2.03 -22.53 9.06
CA GLY A 60 -0.59 -22.78 9.18
C GLY A 60 0.31 -21.62 8.74
N TRP A 61 -0.25 -20.49 8.30
CA TRP A 61 0.49 -19.31 7.86
C TRP A 61 0.38 -18.16 8.84
N GLN A 62 1.47 -17.42 9.05
CA GLN A 62 1.45 -16.24 9.92
C GLN A 62 0.52 -15.16 9.37
N MET A 63 -0.23 -14.53 10.28
CA MET A 63 -1.12 -13.41 9.96
C MET A 63 -0.30 -12.14 9.73
N ILE A 64 -0.87 -11.22 8.96
CA ILE A 64 -0.19 -9.99 8.53
C ILE A 64 -0.82 -8.77 9.18
N HIS A 65 0.03 -7.87 9.67
CA HIS A 65 -0.37 -6.60 10.26
C HIS A 65 -0.60 -5.53 9.18
N ASP A 66 -1.18 -4.41 9.61
CA ASP A 66 -1.06 -3.16 8.87
C ASP A 66 0.41 -2.80 8.60
N GLU A 67 0.63 -1.96 7.59
CA GLU A 67 1.96 -1.51 7.13
C GLU A 67 2.89 -2.63 6.61
N PHE A 68 2.37 -3.84 6.40
CA PHE A 68 3.14 -4.88 5.75
C PHE A 68 3.45 -4.49 4.30
N SER A 69 4.74 -4.26 4.02
CA SER A 69 5.19 -3.92 2.69
C SER A 69 5.90 -5.09 2.01
N LEU A 70 5.58 -5.31 0.75
CA LEU A 70 6.44 -6.05 -0.18
C LEU A 70 7.41 -5.07 -0.81
N PHE A 71 8.71 -5.37 -0.78
CA PHE A 71 9.73 -4.62 -1.53
C PHE A 71 10.37 -5.49 -2.61
N LEU A 72 11.03 -4.85 -3.58
CA LEU A 72 11.77 -5.53 -4.64
C LEU A 72 10.91 -6.56 -5.39
N VAL A 73 9.65 -6.19 -5.67
CA VAL A 73 8.73 -7.04 -6.42
C VAL A 73 9.17 -7.09 -7.89
N PRO A 74 9.06 -8.24 -8.58
CA PRO A 74 9.35 -8.30 -10.01
C PRO A 74 8.37 -7.46 -10.84
N HIS A 75 8.90 -6.63 -11.74
CA HIS A 75 8.14 -5.84 -12.71
C HIS A 75 8.22 -6.45 -14.10
N VAL A 76 7.10 -6.45 -14.82
CA VAL A 76 7.02 -6.81 -16.24
C VAL A 76 6.38 -5.65 -17.00
N HIS A 77 7.12 -5.08 -17.93
CA HIS A 77 6.60 -3.99 -18.76
C HIS A 77 5.43 -4.47 -19.63
N LEU A 78 4.27 -3.80 -19.56
CA LEU A 78 3.05 -4.27 -20.21
C LEU A 78 3.04 -4.11 -21.74
N PHE A 79 3.79 -3.13 -22.27
CA PHE A 79 3.75 -2.77 -23.70
C PHE A 79 5.08 -2.91 -24.43
N ALA A 80 6.06 -3.60 -23.84
CA ALA A 80 7.35 -3.75 -24.49
C ALA A 80 7.20 -4.90 -25.49
N GLU A 81 7.60 -4.68 -26.73
CA GLU A 81 7.83 -5.78 -27.69
C GLU A 81 9.02 -6.60 -27.18
N MET A 82 8.77 -7.49 -26.22
CA MET A 82 9.82 -8.28 -25.60
C MET A 82 10.24 -9.39 -26.56
N GLY A 83 11.42 -9.25 -27.16
CA GLY A 83 12.13 -10.41 -27.67
C GLY A 83 12.36 -11.41 -26.52
N LEU A 84 12.14 -12.71 -26.75
CA LEU A 84 12.26 -13.77 -25.72
C LEU A 84 13.57 -13.74 -24.91
N LEU A 85 14.65 -13.21 -25.49
CA LEU A 85 15.97 -13.08 -24.86
C LEU A 85 16.10 -11.88 -23.90
N GLN A 86 15.18 -10.92 -23.96
CA GLN A 86 15.19 -9.72 -23.12
C GLN A 86 14.32 -9.89 -21.87
N VAL A 87 13.38 -10.85 -21.88
CA VAL A 87 12.50 -11.16 -20.73
C VAL A 87 13.29 -11.38 -19.42
N PRO A 88 14.44 -12.10 -19.39
CA PRO A 88 15.21 -12.26 -18.15
C PRO A 88 15.94 -10.97 -17.71
N GLN A 89 16.19 -10.04 -18.62
CA GLN A 89 16.82 -8.74 -18.31
C GLN A 89 15.78 -7.77 -17.74
N TYR A 90 14.55 -7.79 -18.27
CA TYR A 90 13.42 -7.04 -17.73
C TYR A 90 12.85 -7.68 -16.47
N ALA A 91 12.87 -9.00 -16.29
CA ALA A 91 12.47 -9.65 -15.02
C ALA A 91 13.45 -9.40 -13.87
N LYS A 92 14.68 -8.94 -14.17
CA LYS A 92 15.69 -8.49 -13.20
C LYS A 92 15.52 -7.04 -12.76
N ILE A 93 14.54 -6.34 -13.31
CA ILE A 93 14.06 -5.05 -12.82
C ILE A 93 13.33 -5.36 -11.50
N LEU A 94 14.14 -5.62 -10.46
CA LEU A 94 13.69 -5.66 -9.07
C LEU A 94 13.68 -4.21 -8.62
N GLY A 95 12.56 -3.54 -8.83
CA GLY A 95 12.43 -2.15 -8.42
C GLY A 95 12.12 -2.02 -6.96
N PRO A 96 12.49 -0.91 -6.31
CA PRO A 96 11.78 -0.51 -5.12
C PRO A 96 10.32 -0.25 -5.50
N SER A 97 9.51 -1.30 -5.42
CA SER A 97 8.06 -1.25 -5.44
C SER A 97 7.60 -1.69 -4.08
N GLY A 98 6.95 -0.77 -3.37
CA GLY A 98 6.20 -1.02 -2.16
C GLY A 98 4.80 -1.51 -2.53
N SER A 99 4.32 -2.53 -1.84
CA SER A 99 2.90 -2.86 -1.83
C SER A 99 2.40 -2.97 -0.40
N GLU A 100 1.44 -2.13 -0.02
CA GLU A 100 0.95 -2.02 1.36
C GLU A 100 -0.57 -2.23 1.46
N PRO A 101 -1.08 -3.00 2.45
CA PRO A 101 -2.50 -3.19 2.67
C PRO A 101 -3.30 -1.88 2.76
N MET A 102 -4.41 -1.81 2.02
CA MET A 102 -5.32 -0.66 2.09
C MET A 102 -6.21 -0.68 3.34
N LEU A 103 -6.55 -1.88 3.84
CA LEU A 103 -7.49 -2.06 4.93
C LEU A 103 -6.86 -2.88 6.06
N ALA A 104 -6.92 -2.35 7.27
CA ALA A 104 -6.67 -3.06 8.50
C ALA A 104 -7.88 -2.93 9.42
N ILE A 105 -8.11 -3.95 10.25
CA ILE A 105 -9.26 -3.99 11.16
C ILE A 105 -8.79 -3.61 12.55
N GLY A 106 -9.08 -2.39 12.98
CA GLY A 106 -8.57 -1.86 14.25
C GLY A 106 -9.06 -2.64 15.46
N SER A 107 -10.24 -3.25 15.37
CA SER A 107 -10.83 -4.08 16.44
C SER A 107 -10.25 -5.49 16.55
N VAL A 108 -9.46 -5.94 15.56
CA VAL A 108 -8.84 -7.27 15.55
C VAL A 108 -7.34 -7.12 15.41
N THR A 109 -6.63 -7.36 16.51
CA THR A 109 -5.19 -7.17 16.57
C THR A 109 -4.43 -8.49 16.66
N GLY A 110 -3.27 -8.52 16.02
CA GLY A 110 -2.23 -9.51 16.23
C GLY A 110 -1.09 -8.89 17.03
N GLN A 111 -0.86 -9.38 18.25
CA GLN A 111 0.21 -8.86 19.12
C GLN A 111 0.13 -7.33 19.35
N GLY A 112 -1.09 -6.79 19.44
CA GLY A 112 -1.34 -5.37 19.64
C GLY A 112 -1.42 -4.53 18.37
N ASN A 113 -1.07 -5.06 17.19
CA ASN A 113 -1.16 -4.35 15.92
C ASN A 113 -2.42 -4.77 15.14
N PRO A 114 -3.14 -3.85 14.49
CA PRO A 114 -4.26 -4.19 13.62
C PRO A 114 -3.87 -5.21 12.54
N LEU A 115 -4.75 -6.18 12.26
CA LEU A 115 -4.54 -7.15 11.18
C LEU A 115 -5.04 -6.61 9.84
N ALA A 116 -4.25 -6.82 8.79
CA ALA A 116 -4.61 -6.47 7.42
C ALA A 116 -5.70 -7.40 6.87
N ALA A 117 -6.68 -6.84 6.16
CA ALA A 117 -7.84 -7.57 5.66
C ALA A 117 -8.18 -7.25 4.21
N CYS A 118 -8.86 -8.21 3.58
CA CYS A 118 -9.46 -8.04 2.27
C CYS A 118 -10.62 -7.03 2.32
N MET A 119 -10.95 -6.44 1.18
CA MET A 119 -12.11 -5.55 1.07
C MET A 119 -13.40 -6.31 0.73
N PHE A 120 -13.31 -7.38 -0.05
CA PHE A 120 -14.47 -8.13 -0.54
C PHE A 120 -14.18 -9.63 -0.55
N GLY A 121 -14.72 -10.38 0.42
CA GLY A 121 -14.47 -11.81 0.53
C GLY A 121 -12.97 -12.11 0.61
N ALA A 122 -12.42 -12.78 -0.39
CA ALA A 122 -10.99 -13.11 -0.49
C ALA A 122 -10.16 -12.07 -1.27
N LEU A 123 -10.78 -11.02 -1.82
CA LEU A 123 -10.12 -10.01 -2.63
C LEU A 123 -9.82 -8.76 -1.79
N GLY A 124 -8.54 -8.46 -1.65
CA GLY A 124 -8.00 -7.28 -1.00
C GLY A 124 -7.45 -6.26 -2.00
N LEU A 125 -7.20 -5.05 -1.50
CA LEU A 125 -6.51 -3.99 -2.22
C LEU A 125 -5.26 -3.58 -1.46
N ASN A 126 -4.21 -3.27 -2.20
CA ASN A 126 -2.95 -2.73 -1.72
C ASN A 126 -2.61 -1.46 -2.49
N PHE A 127 -1.98 -0.51 -1.79
CA PHE A 127 -1.31 0.63 -2.39
C PHE A 127 0.00 0.17 -3.01
N ASN A 128 0.17 0.49 -4.28
CA ASN A 128 1.36 0.20 -5.07
C ASN A 128 1.98 1.50 -5.57
N CYS A 129 3.27 1.45 -5.89
CA CYS A 129 4.03 2.63 -6.28
C CYS A 129 3.48 3.32 -7.54
N TRP A 130 3.35 4.64 -7.43
CA TRP A 130 2.94 5.50 -8.52
C TRP A 130 3.67 6.85 -8.41
N GLU A 131 4.17 7.40 -9.52
CA GLU A 131 5.06 8.60 -9.55
C GLU A 131 4.47 9.81 -8.79
N LYS A 132 3.14 9.92 -8.82
CA LYS A 132 2.35 10.98 -8.19
C LYS A 132 1.71 10.57 -6.85
N GLY A 133 2.17 9.49 -6.25
CA GLY A 133 1.67 8.95 -4.98
C GLY A 133 0.94 7.63 -5.12
N ASP A 134 1.18 6.75 -4.17
CA ASP A 134 0.74 5.35 -4.23
C ASP A 134 -0.76 5.21 -4.49
N GLN A 135 -1.10 4.31 -5.40
CA GLN A 135 -2.47 4.08 -5.83
C GLN A 135 -2.92 2.66 -5.48
N PRO A 136 -4.22 2.44 -5.21
CA PRO A 136 -4.75 1.12 -4.87
C PRO A 136 -4.86 0.20 -6.11
N THR A 137 -3.74 0.00 -6.80
CA THR A 137 -3.64 -0.81 -8.02
C THR A 137 -3.18 -2.24 -7.73
N GLY A 138 -2.75 -2.53 -6.50
CA GLY A 138 -2.44 -3.87 -6.04
C GLY A 138 -3.72 -4.62 -5.64
N TYR A 139 -3.95 -5.78 -6.24
CA TYR A 139 -5.01 -6.71 -5.88
C TYR A 139 -4.40 -7.90 -5.15
N VAL A 140 -4.95 -8.20 -3.98
CA VAL A 140 -4.49 -9.32 -3.16
C VAL A 140 -5.54 -10.41 -3.16
N LEU A 141 -5.14 -11.64 -3.44
CA LEU A 141 -5.97 -12.80 -3.18
C LEU A 141 -5.51 -13.47 -1.90
N SER A 142 -6.37 -13.48 -0.88
CA SER A 142 -6.14 -14.15 0.39
C SER A 142 -7.30 -15.09 0.71
N VAL A 143 -7.08 -16.40 0.62
CA VAL A 143 -8.10 -17.44 0.82
C VAL A 143 -8.14 -17.98 2.26
N THR A 144 -7.66 -17.18 3.22
CA THR A 144 -7.61 -17.51 4.64
C THR A 144 -8.97 -17.92 5.21
N SER A 145 -8.99 -18.94 6.07
CA SER A 145 -10.20 -19.43 6.75
C SER A 145 -10.74 -18.46 7.79
N VAL A 146 -9.88 -17.63 8.38
CA VAL A 146 -10.24 -16.59 9.35
C VAL A 146 -10.79 -15.36 8.64
N LYS A 147 -11.99 -14.97 9.05
CA LYS A 147 -12.75 -13.88 8.45
C LYS A 147 -13.20 -12.87 9.50
N THR A 148 -13.52 -11.68 9.02
CA THR A 148 -14.06 -10.57 9.80
C THR A 148 -15.18 -9.88 9.03
N SER A 149 -15.84 -8.91 9.66
CA SER A 149 -16.77 -8.00 9.00
C SER A 149 -16.30 -6.57 9.27
N PRO A 150 -15.75 -5.87 8.27
CA PRO A 150 -15.29 -4.51 8.44
C PRO A 150 -16.43 -3.61 8.89
N THR A 151 -16.15 -2.73 9.86
CA THR A 151 -17.07 -1.67 10.25
C THR A 151 -16.96 -0.49 9.28
N LEU A 152 -17.91 0.44 9.34
CA LEU A 152 -17.80 1.71 8.60
C LEU A 152 -16.55 2.50 9.02
N ALA A 153 -16.12 2.40 10.29
CA ALA A 153 -14.93 3.07 10.77
C ALA A 153 -13.65 2.48 10.16
N ASP A 154 -13.57 1.16 9.99
CA ASP A 154 -12.42 0.51 9.32
C ASP A 154 -12.33 0.95 7.85
N LEU A 155 -13.46 0.99 7.14
CA LEU A 155 -13.52 1.45 5.75
C LEU A 155 -13.16 2.93 5.61
N ALA A 156 -13.64 3.77 6.53
CA ALA A 156 -13.28 5.19 6.56
C ALA A 156 -11.78 5.37 6.81
N SER A 157 -11.18 4.59 7.72
CA SER A 157 -9.73 4.60 7.96
C SER A 157 -8.93 4.22 6.72
N GLY A 158 -9.37 3.19 5.97
CA GLY A 158 -8.75 2.84 4.69
C GLY A 158 -8.85 3.95 3.64
N ALA A 159 -9.98 4.68 3.59
CA ALA A 159 -10.13 5.83 2.72
C ALA A 159 -9.24 7.02 3.13
N VAL A 160 -9.07 7.26 4.43
CA VAL A 160 -8.10 8.25 4.95
C VAL A 160 -6.71 7.90 4.48
N LYS A 161 -6.31 6.64 4.63
CA LYS A 161 -5.01 6.12 4.22
C LYS A 161 -4.77 6.33 2.72
N TRP A 162 -5.79 6.12 1.89
CA TRP A 162 -5.71 6.43 0.46
C TRP A 162 -5.48 7.91 0.19
N VAL A 163 -6.23 8.80 0.84
CA VAL A 163 -6.08 10.25 0.67
C VAL A 163 -4.70 10.71 1.15
N SER A 164 -4.21 10.18 2.28
CA SER A 164 -2.91 10.54 2.82
C SER A 164 -1.76 10.06 1.92
N LEU A 165 -1.72 8.78 1.58
CA LEU A 165 -0.63 8.19 0.79
C LEU A 165 -0.71 8.57 -0.69
N GLY A 166 -1.90 8.51 -1.28
CA GLY A 166 -2.09 8.67 -2.72
C GLY A 166 -2.20 10.11 -3.21
N PHE A 167 -2.57 11.07 -2.34
CA PHE A 167 -2.78 12.47 -2.75
C PHE A 167 -1.99 13.49 -1.94
N LEU A 168 -1.88 13.32 -0.62
CA LEU A 168 -1.30 14.34 0.25
C LEU A 168 0.22 14.24 0.38
N ALA A 169 0.74 13.05 0.71
CA ALA A 169 2.18 12.83 0.87
C ALA A 169 3.02 13.28 -0.34
N PRO A 170 2.63 12.99 -1.60
CA PRO A 170 3.39 13.42 -2.79
C PRO A 170 3.36 14.93 -2.96
N ARG A 171 2.18 15.56 -2.81
CA ARG A 171 2.03 17.02 -2.91
C ARG A 171 2.80 17.77 -1.83
N LEU A 172 2.83 17.23 -0.61
CA LEU A 172 3.67 17.76 0.45
C LEU A 172 5.15 17.63 0.12
N GLY A 173 5.58 16.47 -0.42
CA GLY A 173 6.92 16.27 -0.93
C GLY A 173 7.30 17.31 -2.00
N GLU A 174 6.44 17.56 -2.98
CA GLU A 174 6.64 18.58 -4.01
C GLU A 174 6.73 20.00 -3.43
N ILE A 175 5.81 20.36 -2.51
CA ILE A 175 5.79 21.70 -1.88
C ILE A 175 7.05 21.92 -1.03
N VAL A 176 7.45 20.92 -0.25
CA VAL A 176 8.66 20.98 0.58
C VAL A 176 9.90 21.04 -0.30
N GLY A 177 9.99 20.19 -1.33
CA GLY A 177 11.09 20.20 -2.30
C GLY A 177 11.21 21.53 -3.06
N ALA A 178 10.08 22.13 -3.45
CA ALA A 178 10.04 23.42 -4.13
C ALA A 178 10.41 24.59 -3.21
N ARG A 179 10.01 24.56 -1.93
CA ARG A 179 10.30 25.62 -0.95
C ARG A 179 11.71 25.55 -0.38
N LEU A 180 12.31 24.37 -0.32
CA LEU A 180 13.68 24.17 0.17
C LEU A 180 14.76 24.32 -0.92
N GLY A 181 14.36 24.64 -2.16
CA GLY A 181 15.25 25.22 -3.16
C GLY A 181 16.49 24.36 -3.47
N GLY A 182 16.30 23.17 -4.05
CA GLY A 182 17.40 22.50 -4.77
C GLY A 182 18.39 21.69 -3.94
N ILE A 183 18.08 21.35 -2.69
CA ILE A 183 18.75 20.22 -2.03
C ILE A 183 17.92 18.97 -2.34
N GLY A 184 18.31 18.23 -3.37
CA GLY A 184 17.83 16.89 -3.67
C GLY A 184 18.26 15.90 -2.57
N GLY A 185 17.77 16.10 -1.36
CA GLY A 185 17.86 15.15 -0.27
C GLY A 185 16.59 14.28 -0.26
N PRO A 186 16.70 12.96 -0.09
CA PRO A 186 15.54 12.08 -0.01
C PRO A 186 14.60 12.52 1.12
N LEU A 187 13.31 12.20 0.95
CA LEU A 187 12.24 12.39 1.95
C LEU A 187 12.63 11.90 3.36
N GLU A 188 13.59 10.96 3.44
CA GLU A 188 14.25 10.44 4.65
C GLU A 188 14.84 11.52 5.58
N SER A 189 15.06 12.74 5.08
CA SER A 189 15.60 13.87 5.85
C SER A 189 14.54 14.69 6.60
N ILE A 190 13.26 14.49 6.31
CA ILE A 190 12.17 15.14 7.06
C ILE A 190 11.87 14.27 8.28
N PRO A 191 11.99 14.81 9.51
CA PRO A 191 11.63 14.06 10.70
C PRO A 191 10.19 13.53 10.58
N ILE A 192 10.00 12.23 10.80
CA ILE A 192 8.70 11.55 10.76
C ILE A 192 7.65 12.33 11.57
N SER A 193 8.03 12.92 12.70
CA SER A 193 7.14 13.73 13.54
C SER A 193 6.54 14.96 12.86
N ILE A 194 7.23 15.55 11.88
CA ILE A 194 6.71 16.67 11.09
C ILE A 194 5.73 16.16 10.02
N ILE A 195 6.02 15.01 9.42
CA ILE A 195 5.11 14.35 8.47
C ILE A 195 3.84 13.93 9.19
N GLU A 196 3.96 13.31 10.36
CA GLU A 196 2.85 12.93 11.24
C GLU A 196 2.03 14.15 11.65
N PHE A 197 2.66 15.24 12.11
CA PHE A 197 1.95 16.46 12.50
C PHE A 197 1.18 17.09 11.33
N ILE A 198 1.81 17.22 10.16
CA ILE A 198 1.16 17.81 8.98
C ILE A 198 0.04 16.88 8.49
N THR A 199 0.28 15.57 8.48
CA THR A 199 -0.73 14.57 8.12
C THR A 199 -1.90 14.62 9.10
N GLU A 200 -1.67 14.69 10.42
CA GLU A 200 -2.72 14.88 11.42
C GLU A 200 -3.52 16.16 11.19
N GLN A 201 -2.88 17.30 10.93
CA GLN A 201 -3.60 18.57 10.71
C GLN A 201 -4.44 18.54 9.43
N ILE A 202 -3.94 17.93 8.36
CA ILE A 202 -4.65 17.83 7.09
C ILE A 202 -5.76 16.78 7.17
N VAL A 203 -5.47 15.59 7.71
CA VAL A 203 -6.46 14.54 7.98
C VAL A 203 -7.55 15.11 8.86
N LYS A 204 -7.23 15.82 9.95
CA LYS A 204 -8.24 16.45 10.80
C LYS A 204 -9.11 17.43 10.03
N LYS A 205 -8.52 18.32 9.21
CA LYS A 205 -9.29 19.28 8.39
C LYS A 205 -10.13 18.64 7.28
N LEU A 206 -9.66 17.57 6.66
CA LEU A 206 -10.36 16.88 5.56
C LEU A 206 -11.36 15.84 6.08
N MET A 207 -11.07 15.22 7.21
CA MET A 207 -11.88 14.15 7.79
C MET A 207 -12.89 14.63 8.81
N GLU A 208 -12.72 15.78 9.45
CA GLU A 208 -13.79 16.36 10.28
C GLU A 208 -15.11 16.54 9.47
N PRO A 209 -15.09 17.07 8.23
CA PRO A 209 -16.28 17.14 7.39
C PRO A 209 -16.84 15.75 7.04
N VAL A 210 -15.99 14.81 6.62
CA VAL A 210 -16.41 13.46 6.21
C VAL A 210 -16.95 12.66 7.39
N ALA A 211 -16.29 12.72 8.54
CA ALA A 211 -16.73 12.07 9.78
C ALA A 211 -18.06 12.65 10.27
N LYS A 212 -18.25 13.96 10.14
CA LYS A 212 -19.53 14.62 10.43
C LYS A 212 -20.63 14.15 9.48
N GLU A 213 -20.36 14.09 8.19
CA GLU A 213 -21.34 13.67 7.18
C GLU A 213 -21.75 12.20 7.36
N VAL A 214 -20.78 11.32 7.68
CA VAL A 214 -21.04 9.92 8.05
C VAL A 214 -21.84 9.82 9.34
N HIS A 215 -21.50 10.60 10.37
CA HIS A 215 -22.24 10.63 11.63
C HIS A 215 -23.70 11.08 11.44
N ASP A 216 -23.91 12.17 10.70
CA ASP A 216 -25.23 12.73 10.39
C ASP A 216 -26.07 11.73 9.58
N TRP A 217 -25.45 11.00 8.65
CA TRP A 217 -26.10 9.93 7.90
C TRP A 217 -26.50 8.75 8.79
N VAL A 218 -25.62 8.30 9.71
CA VAL A 218 -25.92 7.22 10.66
C VAL A 218 -27.08 7.61 11.59
N GLU A 219 -27.08 8.85 12.11
CA GLU A 219 -28.19 9.34 12.94
C GLU A 219 -29.51 9.39 12.17
N ALA A 220 -29.48 9.80 10.89
CA ALA A 220 -30.67 9.84 10.05
C ALA A 220 -31.26 8.43 9.81
N GLN A 221 -30.42 7.41 9.68
CA GLN A 221 -30.85 6.01 9.54
C GLN A 221 -31.41 5.42 10.84
N GLN A 222 -31.04 5.95 12.02
CA GLN A 222 -31.55 5.47 13.32
C GLN A 222 -32.88 6.13 13.74
N LYS A 223 -33.24 7.25 13.12
CA LYS A 223 -34.45 8.04 13.43
C LYS A 223 -35.64 7.75 12.49
N GLY A 224 -35.45 6.90 11.47
CA GLY A 224 -36.49 6.41 10.56
C GLY A 224 -36.81 4.96 10.80
#